data_AF-A0A920QCF6-F1
#
_entry.id   AF-A0A920QCF6-F1
#
_cell.length_a   1.000
_cell.length_b   1.000
_cell.length_c   1.000
_cell.angle_alpha   90.00
_cell.angle_beta   90.00
_cell.angle_gamma   90.00
#
_symmetry.space_group_name_H-M   'P 1'
#
loop_
_entity.id
_entity.type
_entity.pdbx_description
1 polymer ?
#
loop_
_entity_poly.entity_id
_entity_poly.type
_entity_poly.pdbx_seq_one_letter_code
_entity_poly.pdbx_strand_id
1 'polypeptide(L)' 'MDRKARGKDINYINEHKKMAQKLKVTQIRSRIGSQKNQIASLRGLGLWKINSNSVLENTPEIRGMIRKVNHLVRIESVD' A
#
# COMPACT_ATOMS: atom_id res chain seq x y z
N MET A 1 15.42 21.69 22.37
CA MET A 1 14.58 20.70 21.68
C MET A 1 14.20 21.36 20.35
N ASP A 2 14.66 21.00 19.17
CA ASP A 2 15.13 19.72 18.63
C ASP A 2 16.29 19.98 17.64
N ARG A 3 17.46 19.37 17.84
CA ARG A 3 18.68 19.55 17.02
C ARG A 3 18.70 18.61 15.80
N LYS A 4 17.56 18.33 15.16
CA LYS A 4 17.44 17.26 14.14
C LYS A 4 17.66 17.70 12.68
N ALA A 5 18.36 18.82 12.44
CA ALA A 5 18.59 19.36 11.09
C ALA A 5 20.08 19.53 10.71
N ARG A 6 21.00 18.80 11.35
CA ARG A 6 22.41 18.73 10.91
C ARG A 6 22.75 17.30 10.50
N GLY A 7 22.94 17.11 9.20
CA GLY A 7 23.35 15.84 8.59
C GLY A 7 22.17 14.89 8.34
N LYS A 8 21.83 14.68 7.06
CA LYS A 8 21.03 13.51 6.68
C LYS A 8 21.99 12.32 6.69
N ASP A 9 22.16 11.72 7.86
CA ASP A 9 23.06 10.58 8.06
C ASP A 9 22.72 9.48 7.05
N ILE A 10 23.73 8.88 6.41
CA ILE A 10 23.61 7.81 5.41
C ILE A 10 22.70 6.65 5.87
N ASN A 11 22.62 6.43 7.18
CA ASN A 11 21.75 5.44 7.79
C ASN A 11 20.25 5.77 7.59
N TYR A 12 19.85 7.04 7.72
CA TYR A 12 18.47 7.47 7.47
C TYR A 12 18.07 7.29 6.00
N ILE A 13 19.01 7.58 5.09
CA ILE A 13 18.81 7.43 3.64
C ILE A 13 18.68 5.94 3.29
N ASN A 14 19.53 5.09 3.88
CA ASN A 14 19.47 3.64 3.67
C ASN A 14 18.23 3.00 4.30
N GLU A 15 17.79 3.43 5.49
CA GLU A 15 16.52 2.99 6.10
C GLU A 15 15.31 3.37 5.24
N HIS A 16 15.31 4.57 4.63
CA HIS A 16 14.25 4.99 3.70
C HIS A 16 14.29 4.20 2.40
N LYS A 17 15.50 3.88 1.90
CA LYS A 17 15.68 3.04 0.71
C LYS A 17 15.31 1.58 0.95
N LYS A 18 15.32 1.13 2.21
CA LYS A 18 14.90 -0.20 2.66
C LYS A 18 13.38 -0.32 2.82
N MET A 19 12.62 0.79 2.75
CA MET A 19 11.18 0.69 2.60
C MET A 19 10.87 0.08 1.24
N ALA A 20 10.15 -1.04 1.23
CA ALA A 20 9.77 -1.77 0.03
C ALA A 20 9.31 -0.79 -1.06
N GLN A 21 10.02 -0.82 -2.19
CA GLN A 21 9.76 0.09 -3.31
C GLN A 21 8.34 -0.17 -3.85
N LYS A 22 7.91 -1.43 -3.82
CA LYS A 22 6.62 -1.88 -4.33
C LYS A 22 5.84 -2.68 -3.28
N LEU A 23 4.53 -2.65 -3.44
CA LEU A 23 3.57 -3.40 -2.64
C LEU A 23 2.75 -4.28 -3.58
N LYS A 24 2.75 -5.58 -3.31
CA LYS A 24 1.82 -6.51 -3.93
C LYS A 24 0.56 -6.57 -3.08
N VAL A 25 -0.55 -6.17 -3.67
CA VAL A 25 -1.86 -6.19 -3.02
C VAL A 25 -2.68 -7.32 -3.62
N THR A 26 -3.19 -8.22 -2.80
CA THR A 26 -4.02 -9.36 -3.23
C THR A 26 -5.40 -9.26 -2.59
N GLN A 27 -6.46 -9.37 -3.37
CA GLN A 27 -7.82 -9.40 -2.82
C GLN A 27 -8.11 -10.78 -2.22
N ILE A 28 -8.30 -10.86 -0.90
CA ILE A 28 -8.55 -12.11 -0.17
C ILE A 28 -10.01 -12.32 0.22
N ARG A 29 -10.83 -11.24 0.24
CA ARG A 29 -12.26 -11.32 0.54
C ARG A 29 -13.11 -10.67 -0.53
N SER A 30 -14.37 -11.10 -0.62
CA SER A 30 -15.30 -10.61 -1.64
C SER A 30 -15.68 -9.16 -1.39
N ARG A 31 -15.95 -8.44 -2.48
CA ARG A 31 -16.46 -7.06 -2.46
C ARG A 31 -17.99 -6.98 -2.47
N ILE A 32 -18.67 -8.13 -2.51
CA ILE A 32 -20.13 -8.19 -2.44
C ILE A 32 -20.57 -7.67 -1.07
N GLY A 33 -21.50 -6.71 -1.05
CA GLY A 33 -21.94 -6.05 0.19
C GLY A 33 -20.98 -4.96 0.71
N SER A 34 -19.85 -4.72 0.04
CA SER A 34 -18.96 -3.60 0.38
C SER A 34 -19.56 -2.26 -0.07
N GLN A 35 -19.17 -1.19 0.61
CA GLN A 35 -19.62 0.15 0.24
C GLN A 35 -19.11 0.54 -1.16
N LYS A 36 -19.87 1.39 -1.88
CA LYS A 36 -19.51 1.85 -3.25
C LYS A 36 -18.10 2.43 -3.33
N ASN A 37 -17.68 3.13 -2.28
CA ASN A 37 -16.36 3.75 -2.18
C ASN A 37 -15.22 2.71 -2.04
N GLN A 38 -15.44 1.58 -1.35
CA GLN A 38 -14.50 0.46 -1.24
C GLN A 38 -14.40 -0.29 -2.57
N ILE A 39 -15.53 -0.49 -3.25
CA ILE A 39 -15.57 -1.10 -4.60
C ILE A 39 -14.77 -0.24 -5.58
N ALA A 40 -14.94 1.08 -5.55
CA ALA A 40 -14.17 2.00 -6.36
C ALA A 40 -12.67 1.94 -6.04
N SER A 41 -12.28 1.89 -4.75
CA SER A 41 -10.89 1.72 -4.36
C SER A 41 -10.29 0.40 -4.83
N LEU A 42 -11.00 -0.73 -4.72
CA LEU A 42 -10.53 -2.01 -5.24
C LEU A 42 -10.33 -1.98 -6.76
N ARG A 43 -11.25 -1.34 -7.50
CA ARG A 43 -11.09 -1.15 -8.95
C ARG A 43 -9.90 -0.25 -9.30
N GLY A 44 -9.72 0.84 -8.56
CA GLY A 44 -8.57 1.75 -8.74
C GLY A 44 -7.22 1.08 -8.46
N LEU A 45 -7.18 0.10 -7.56
CA LEU A 45 -6.00 -0.74 -7.29
C LEU A 45 -5.81 -1.88 -8.31
N GLY A 46 -6.71 -2.03 -9.29
CA GLY A 46 -6.66 -3.09 -10.31
C GLY A 46 -7.19 -4.45 -9.84
N LEU A 47 -7.92 -4.51 -8.73
CA LEU A 47 -8.42 -5.75 -8.14
C LEU A 47 -9.84 -6.05 -8.64
N TRP A 48 -9.95 -6.98 -9.60
CA TRP A 48 -11.21 -7.34 -10.26
C TRP A 48 -11.83 -8.65 -9.76
N LYS A 49 -11.08 -9.56 -9.16
CA LYS A 49 -11.61 -10.83 -8.66
C LYS A 49 -10.91 -11.27 -7.38
N ILE A 50 -11.50 -12.20 -6.65
CA ILE A 50 -10.82 -12.89 -5.54
C ILE A 50 -9.50 -13.48 -6.04
N ASN A 51 -8.47 -13.38 -5.21
CA ASN A 51 -7.09 -13.80 -5.50
C ASN A 51 -6.42 -13.06 -6.67
N SER A 52 -7.06 -12.05 -7.26
CA SER A 52 -6.34 -11.12 -8.13
C SER A 52 -5.34 -10.32 -7.30
N ASN A 53 -4.18 -10.10 -7.89
CA ASN A 53 -3.12 -9.32 -7.28
C ASN A 53 -2.64 -8.23 -8.25
N SER A 54 -2.14 -7.15 -7.68
CA SER A 54 -1.58 -6.01 -8.40
C SER A 54 -0.33 -5.55 -7.66
N VAL A 55 0.74 -5.29 -8.42
CA VAL A 55 2.00 -4.76 -7.89
C VAL A 55 2.00 -3.26 -8.15
N LEU A 56 2.09 -2.48 -7.08
CA LEU A 56 1.94 -1.03 -7.10
C LEU A 56 3.11 -0.37 -6.37
N GLU A 57 3.48 0.84 -6.76
CA GLU A 57 4.51 1.61 -6.06
C GLU A 57 4.07 1.95 -4.63
N ASN A 58 5.02 1.98 -3.70
CA ASN A 58 4.75 2.32 -2.31
C ASN A 58 4.61 3.85 -2.12
N THR A 59 3.51 4.41 -2.62
CA THR A 59 3.18 5.84 -2.48
C THR A 59 2.16 6.07 -1.36
N PRO A 60 2.16 7.24 -0.69
CA PRO A 60 1.19 7.54 0.37
C PRO A 60 -0.26 7.51 -0.14
N GLU A 61 -0.51 7.85 -1.41
CA GLU A 61 -1.83 7.80 -2.04
C GLU A 61 -2.34 6.35 -2.13
N ILE A 62 -1.49 5.44 -2.60
CA ILE A 62 -1.81 4.00 -2.70
C ILE A 62 -2.04 3.43 -1.30
N ARG A 63 -1.19 3.78 -0.32
CA ARG A 63 -1.41 3.38 1.09
C ARG A 63 -2.73 3.89 1.63
N GLY A 64 -3.14 5.11 1.29
CA GLY A 64 -4.45 5.67 1.65
C GLY A 64 -5.61 4.84 1.09
N MET A 65 -5.54 4.48 -0.19
CA MET A 65 -6.54 3.60 -0.83
C MET A 65 -6.59 2.22 -0.17
N ILE A 66 -5.43 1.61 0.07
CA ILE A 66 -5.33 0.29 0.71
C ILE A 66 -5.90 0.32 2.13
N ARG A 67 -5.64 1.37 2.91
CA ARG A 67 -6.16 1.52 4.27
C ARG A 67 -7.68 1.45 4.34
N LYS A 68 -8.37 1.96 3.31
CA LYS A 68 -9.84 1.92 3.20
C LYS A 68 -10.41 0.51 2.98
N VAL A 69 -9.62 -0.37 2.35
CA VAL A 69 -10.00 -1.74 1.99
C VAL A 69 -9.16 -2.80 2.72
N ASN A 70 -8.50 -2.43 3.82
CA ASN A 70 -7.52 -3.25 4.54
C ASN A 70 -8.01 -4.66 4.92
N HIS A 71 -9.29 -4.82 5.22
CA HIS A 71 -9.92 -6.08 5.60
C HIS A 71 -10.29 -6.95 4.40
N LEU A 72 -10.23 -6.41 3.18
CA LEU A 72 -10.52 -7.12 1.93
C LEU A 72 -9.25 -7.60 1.22
N VAL A 73 -8.09 -7.04 1.59
CA VAL A 73 -6.83 -7.25 0.89
C VAL A 73 -5.72 -7.74 1.82
N ARG A 74 -4.80 -8.52 1.26
CA ARG A 74 -3.51 -8.86 1.85
C ARG A 74 -2.44 -8.04 1.16
N ILE A 75 -1.49 -7.52 1.92
CA ILE A 75 -0.38 -6.71 1.42
C ILE A 75 0.90 -7.52 1.65
N GLU A 76 1.71 -7.62 0.60
CA GLU A 76 3.03 -8.23 0.62
C GLU A 76 4.03 -7.18 0.11
N SER A 77 5.13 -7.00 0.84
CA SER A 77 6.23 -6.16 0.39
C SER A 77 7.03 -6.88 -0.69
N VAL A 78 7.31 -6.19 -1.80
CA VAL A 78 8.12 -6.70 -2.90
C VAL A 78 9.18 -5.66 -3.24
N ASP A 79 10.42 -6.12 -3.38
CA ASP A 79 11.58 -5.31 -3.75
C ASP A 79 11.64 -5.05 -5.26
#